data_AF-A0A9W9YHC6-F1
#
_entry.id   AF-A0A9W9YHC6-F1
#
_cell.length_a   1.000
_cell.length_b   1.000
_cell.length_c   1.000
_cell.angle_alpha   90.00
_cell.angle_beta   90.00
_cell.angle_gamma   90.00
#
_symmetry.space_group_name_H-M   'P 1'
#
loop_
_entity.id
_entity.type
_entity.pdbx_description
1 polymer ?
#
loop_
_entity_poly.entity_id
_entity_poly.type
_entity_poly.pdbx_seq_one_letter_code
_entity_poly.pdbx_strand_id
1 'polypeptide(L)'
;MQDNLLSFGDLKIILKGLKRITKLDIKNNKIGPNLTKDVFAGFDNMEHIDLRRCHLENIENGTFHAMKNLSKLYLSWNMLSHITPETLEGPSDQLSFLILKGNYIRTVADGTFSRFTYLRRL
;
A
#
# COMPACT_ATOMS: atom_id res chain seq x y z
N MET A 1 -23.87 -12.85 -8.97
CA MET A 1 -23.01 -13.97 -8.52
C MET A 1 -22.37 -13.51 -7.24
N GLN A 2 -22.37 -14.35 -6.21
CA GLN A 2 -21.98 -13.98 -4.85
C GLN A 2 -20.54 -13.45 -4.83
N ASP A 3 -20.44 -12.16 -4.50
CA ASP A 3 -19.20 -11.41 -4.35
C ASP A 3 -18.38 -11.96 -3.18
N ASN A 4 -17.44 -12.87 -3.46
CA ASN A 4 -16.37 -13.23 -2.53
C ASN A 4 -15.32 -12.10 -2.49
N LEU A 5 -15.77 -10.90 -2.10
CA LEU A 5 -14.88 -9.75 -1.93
C LEU A 5 -14.10 -9.93 -0.62
N LEU A 6 -12.78 -10.07 -0.72
CA LEU A 6 -11.92 -10.11 0.46
C LEU A 6 -12.13 -8.84 1.28
N SER A 7 -12.38 -9.01 2.57
CA SER A 7 -12.43 -7.93 3.54
C SER A 7 -11.05 -7.68 4.16
N PHE A 8 -10.92 -6.60 4.93
CA PHE A 8 -9.73 -6.35 5.75
C PHE A 8 -9.44 -7.49 6.75
N GLY A 9 -10.50 -8.08 7.32
CA GLY A 9 -10.36 -9.20 8.25
C GLY A 9 -9.77 -10.45 7.59
N ASP A 10 -10.26 -10.77 6.39
CA ASP A 10 -9.75 -11.90 5.60
C ASP A 10 -8.28 -11.68 5.24
N LEU A 11 -7.91 -10.45 4.84
CA LEU A 11 -6.54 -10.09 4.52
C LEU A 11 -5.60 -10.36 5.70
N LYS A 12 -5.97 -9.94 6.93
CA LYS A 12 -5.17 -10.20 8.14
C LYS A 12 -4.97 -11.70 8.40
N ILE A 13 -6.01 -12.51 8.19
CA ILE A 13 -5.94 -13.95 8.40
C ILE A 13 -5.02 -14.61 7.36
N ILE A 14 -5.22 -14.27 6.08
CA ILE A 14 -4.45 -14.82 4.97
C ILE A 14 -2.96 -14.47 5.10
N LEU A 15 -2.64 -13.21 5.40
CA LEU A 15 -1.26 -12.76 5.52
C LEU A 15 -0.52 -13.42 6.70
N LYS A 16 -1.18 -13.73 7.82
CA LYS A 16 -0.54 -14.48 8.91
C LYS A 16 0.05 -15.83 8.45
N GLY A 17 -0.57 -16.47 7.45
CA GLY A 17 -0.10 -17.73 6.86
C GLY A 17 0.93 -17.60 5.74
N LEU A 18 1.18 -16.39 5.23
CA LEU A 18 1.92 -16.15 3.99
C LEU A 18 3.21 -15.31 4.18
N LYS A 19 3.94 -15.50 5.28
CA LYS A 19 5.11 -14.68 5.68
C LYS A 19 6.29 -14.61 4.70
N ARG A 20 6.25 -15.30 3.56
CA ARG A 20 7.34 -15.36 2.56
C ARG A 20 6.93 -14.86 1.17
N ILE A 21 5.73 -14.34 1.00
CA ILE A 21 5.32 -13.82 -0.32
C ILE A 21 6.08 -12.54 -0.65
N THR A 22 6.41 -12.38 -1.93
CA THR A 22 7.05 -11.17 -2.45
C THR A 22 6.09 -10.31 -3.26
N LYS A 23 4.91 -10.84 -3.61
CA LYS A 23 3.89 -10.15 -4.40
C LYS A 23 2.52 -10.37 -3.79
N LEU A 24 1.77 -9.29 -3.63
CA LEU A 24 0.38 -9.30 -3.17
C LEU A 24 -0.48 -8.55 -4.18
N ASP A 25 -1.43 -9.26 -4.82
CA ASP A 25 -2.45 -8.66 -5.69
C ASP A 25 -3.82 -8.94 -5.08
N ILE A 26 -4.44 -7.91 -4.53
CA ILE A 26 -5.79 -7.96 -3.95
C ILE A 26 -6.66 -6.84 -4.49
N LYS A 27 -6.38 -6.35 -5.70
CA LYS A 27 -7.17 -5.30 -6.33
C LYS A 27 -8.65 -5.69 -6.46
N ASN A 28 -9.53 -4.69 -6.53
CA ASN A 28 -10.99 -4.85 -6.59
C ASN A 28 -11.62 -5.55 -5.37
N ASN A 29 -10.99 -5.49 -4.20
CA ASN A 29 -11.57 -5.98 -2.94
C ASN A 29 -12.03 -4.83 -2.04
N LYS A 30 -12.75 -5.13 -0.96
CA LYS A 30 -13.25 -4.11 -0.01
C LYS A 30 -12.38 -4.11 1.25
N ILE A 31 -11.12 -3.70 1.08
CA ILE A 31 -10.12 -3.69 2.16
C ILE A 31 -10.23 -2.44 3.05
N GLY A 32 -10.68 -1.32 2.48
CA GLY A 32 -10.84 -0.08 3.23
C GLY A 32 -11.97 -0.11 4.26
N PRO A 33 -12.19 1.01 4.98
CA PRO A 33 -11.61 2.33 4.68
C PRO A 33 -10.17 2.53 5.16
N ASN A 34 -9.71 1.75 6.16
CA ASN A 34 -8.43 1.99 6.83
C ASN A 34 -7.47 0.81 6.66
N LEU A 35 -6.30 1.06 6.10
CA LEU A 35 -5.19 0.11 6.08
C LEU A 35 -4.29 0.37 7.30
N THR A 36 -4.29 -0.55 8.27
CA THR A 36 -3.56 -0.38 9.53
C THR A 36 -2.17 -0.98 9.49
N LYS A 37 -1.25 -0.45 10.29
CA LYS A 37 0.19 -0.77 10.17
C LYS A 37 0.57 -2.21 10.51
N ASP A 38 -0.27 -2.90 11.26
CA ASP A 38 -0.02 -4.27 11.71
C ASP A 38 -0.32 -5.31 10.61
N VAL A 39 -1.03 -4.95 9.54
CA VAL A 39 -1.44 -5.89 8.48
C VAL A 39 -0.25 -6.48 7.70
N PHE A 40 0.83 -5.72 7.56
CA PHE A 40 2.05 -6.13 6.84
C PHE A 40 3.25 -6.35 7.77
N ALA A 41 3.03 -6.57 9.07
CA ALA A 41 4.12 -6.87 9.98
C ALA A 41 4.84 -8.18 9.60
N GLY A 42 6.17 -8.12 9.43
CA GLY A 42 7.00 -9.28 9.06
C GLY A 42 7.01 -9.65 7.58
N PHE A 43 6.61 -8.74 6.68
CA PHE A 43 6.64 -8.93 5.23
C PHE A 43 7.88 -8.30 4.56
N ASP A 44 9.06 -8.51 5.14
CA ASP A 44 10.29 -7.81 4.72
C ASP A 44 10.73 -8.13 3.28
N ASN A 45 10.28 -9.26 2.74
CA ASN A 45 10.55 -9.71 1.36
C ASN A 45 9.55 -9.16 0.32
N MET A 46 8.58 -8.32 0.71
CA MET A 46 7.59 -7.80 -0.24
C MET A 46 8.23 -6.87 -1.26
N GLU A 47 8.00 -7.15 -2.54
CA GLU A 47 8.51 -6.39 -3.68
C GLU A 47 7.39 -5.66 -4.44
N HIS A 48 6.17 -6.20 -4.42
CA HIS A 48 5.04 -5.70 -5.19
C HIS A 48 3.75 -5.75 -4.38
N ILE A 49 3.08 -4.61 -4.24
CA ILE A 49 1.72 -4.53 -3.69
C ILE A 49 0.78 -3.86 -4.70
N ASP A 50 -0.33 -4.55 -4.99
CA ASP A 50 -1.44 -4.02 -5.76
C ASP A 50 -2.72 -3.93 -4.90
N LEU A 51 -3.07 -2.70 -4.54
CA LEU A 51 -4.23 -2.31 -3.75
C LEU A 51 -5.18 -1.42 -4.56
N ARG A 52 -5.21 -1.57 -5.90
CA ARG A 52 -6.10 -0.76 -6.74
C ARG A 52 -7.56 -1.08 -6.46
N ARG A 53 -8.42 -0.05 -6.41
CA ARG A 53 -9.86 -0.22 -6.19
C ARG A 53 -10.18 -0.99 -4.90
N CYS A 54 -9.42 -0.70 -3.84
CA CYS A 54 -9.57 -1.35 -2.53
C CYS A 54 -10.44 -0.56 -1.54
N HIS A 55 -11.06 0.54 -1.99
CA HIS A 55 -11.88 1.44 -1.19
C HIS A 55 -11.12 2.08 -0.01
N LEU A 56 -9.80 2.24 -0.13
CA LEU A 56 -8.97 2.83 0.93
C LEU A 56 -9.22 4.33 1.03
N GLU A 57 -9.53 4.82 2.22
CA GLU A 57 -9.64 6.25 2.54
C GLU A 57 -8.39 6.73 3.29
N ASN A 58 -7.85 5.87 4.16
CA ASN A 58 -6.66 6.16 4.96
C ASN A 58 -5.67 4.99 4.94
N ILE A 59 -4.40 5.34 5.00
CA ILE A 59 -3.30 4.42 5.26
C ILE A 59 -2.61 4.92 6.53
N GLU A 60 -2.54 4.08 7.56
CA GLU A 60 -1.88 4.43 8.81
C GLU A 60 -0.38 4.65 8.56
N ASN A 61 0.21 5.63 9.24
CA ASN A 61 1.64 5.89 9.17
C ASN A 61 2.46 4.65 9.54
N GLY A 62 3.52 4.40 8.78
CA GLY A 62 4.37 3.21 8.96
C GLY A 62 3.73 1.90 8.49
N THR A 63 2.59 1.92 7.78
CA THR A 63 1.99 0.71 7.21
C THR A 63 2.94 -0.08 6.33
N PHE A 64 3.85 0.60 5.64
CA PHE A 64 4.83 -0.05 4.78
C PHE A 64 6.21 -0.22 5.43
N HIS A 65 6.36 0.04 6.74
CA HIS A 65 7.65 0.17 7.41
C HIS A 65 8.55 -1.07 7.26
N ALA A 66 7.98 -2.28 7.33
CA ALA A 66 8.71 -3.55 7.22
C ALA A 66 9.22 -3.84 5.79
N MET A 67 8.59 -3.27 4.76
CA MET A 67 8.78 -3.70 3.37
C MET A 67 9.94 -2.98 2.68
N LYS A 68 11.17 -3.24 3.15
CA LYS A 68 12.38 -2.58 2.64
C LYS A 68 12.69 -2.92 1.18
N ASN A 69 12.19 -4.04 0.65
CA ASN A 69 12.38 -4.45 -0.74
C ASN A 69 11.24 -4.00 -1.68
N LEU A 70 10.29 -3.18 -1.19
CA LEU A 70 9.13 -2.79 -1.99
C LEU A 70 9.57 -1.91 -3.16
N SER A 71 9.36 -2.40 -4.37
CA SER A 71 9.74 -1.71 -5.62
C SER A 71 8.54 -1.15 -6.38
N LYS A 72 7.34 -1.74 -6.17
CA LYS A 72 6.10 -1.36 -6.86
C LYS A 72 4.92 -1.30 -5.89
N LEU A 73 4.32 -0.12 -5.79
CA LEU A 73 3.13 0.13 -4.98
C LEU A 73 2.03 0.76 -5.84
N TYR A 74 0.93 0.05 -6.02
CA TYR A 74 -0.24 0.53 -6.75
C TYR A 74 -1.39 0.83 -5.79
N LEU A 75 -1.74 2.11 -5.69
CA LEU A 75 -2.81 2.62 -4.83
C LEU A 75 -3.90 3.32 -5.63
N SER A 76 -3.94 3.10 -6.94
CA SER A 76 -4.82 3.82 -7.86
C SER A 76 -6.30 3.49 -7.62
N TRP A 77 -7.18 4.45 -7.89
CA TRP A 77 -8.63 4.28 -7.75
C TRP A 77 -9.06 3.90 -6.33
N ASN A 78 -8.40 4.49 -5.34
CA ASN A 78 -8.86 4.50 -3.95
C ASN A 78 -9.46 5.88 -3.64
N MET A 79 -9.68 6.18 -2.37
CA MET A 79 -10.31 7.39 -1.90
C MET A 79 -9.36 8.20 -0.99
N LEU A 80 -8.05 8.01 -1.15
CA LEU A 80 -7.03 8.68 -0.35
C LEU A 80 -7.12 10.20 -0.58
N SER A 81 -7.07 10.96 0.51
CA SER A 81 -7.19 12.43 0.47
C SER A 81 -5.89 13.17 0.81
N HIS A 82 -4.98 12.50 1.52
CA HIS A 82 -3.72 13.04 2.00
C HIS A 82 -2.62 12.00 1.85
N ILE A 83 -1.41 12.43 1.49
CA ILE A 83 -0.21 11.58 1.51
C ILE A 83 0.90 12.37 2.21
N THR A 84 1.56 11.73 3.17
CA THR A 84 2.68 12.31 3.93
C THR A 84 3.93 11.43 3.81
N PRO A 85 5.13 11.92 4.19
CA PRO A 85 6.34 11.09 4.27
C PRO A 85 6.14 9.83 5.13
N GLU A 86 5.38 9.94 6.22
CA GLU A 86 5.11 8.87 7.17
C GLU A 86 4.13 7.81 6.60
N THR A 87 3.21 8.23 5.72
CA THR A 87 2.32 7.31 4.99
C THR A 87 3.13 6.35 4.11
N LEU A 88 4.23 6.84 3.52
CA LEU A 88 5.12 6.10 2.62
C LEU A 88 6.45 5.74 3.29
N GLU A 89 6.47 5.65 4.61
CA GLU A 89 7.65 5.25 5.36
C GLU A 89 7.88 3.74 5.26
N GLY A 90 9.14 3.33 5.02
CA GLY A 90 9.52 1.93 4.94
C GLY A 90 10.09 1.51 3.60
N PRO A 91 9.31 1.63 2.50
CA PRO A 91 9.80 1.41 1.15
C PRO A 91 11.10 2.18 0.95
N SER A 92 12.14 1.45 0.56
CA SER A 92 13.50 1.97 0.48
C SER A 92 13.74 2.74 -0.82
N ASP A 93 15.01 3.03 -1.10
CA ASP A 93 15.50 3.52 -2.39
C ASP A 93 15.09 2.64 -3.58
N GLN A 94 14.58 1.43 -3.37
CA GLN A 94 14.16 0.55 -4.48
C GLN A 94 12.78 0.89 -5.07
N LEU A 95 11.99 1.75 -4.43
CA LEU A 95 10.66 2.11 -4.93
C LEU A 95 10.78 2.82 -6.28
N SER A 96 10.34 2.15 -7.34
CA SER A 96 10.44 2.64 -8.73
C SER A 96 9.07 2.97 -9.34
N PHE A 97 7.99 2.41 -8.77
CA PHE A 97 6.61 2.69 -9.20
C PHE A 97 5.75 2.97 -7.97
N LEU A 98 5.21 4.19 -7.89
CA LEU A 98 4.20 4.58 -6.91
C LEU A 98 3.02 5.16 -7.68
N ILE A 99 1.92 4.43 -7.86
CA ILE A 99 0.82 4.90 -8.70
C ILE A 99 -0.38 5.31 -7.86
N LEU A 100 -0.61 6.62 -7.75
CA LEU A 100 -1.66 7.23 -6.95
C LEU A 100 -2.87 7.75 -7.77
N LYS A 101 -2.88 7.52 -9.09
CA LYS A 101 -3.94 7.98 -10.00
C LYS A 101 -5.35 7.63 -9.52
N GLY A 102 -6.29 8.56 -9.66
CA GLY A 102 -7.71 8.30 -9.37
C GLY A 102 -8.04 8.22 -7.88
N ASN A 103 -7.23 8.84 -7.03
CA ASN A 103 -7.57 9.16 -5.65
C ASN A 103 -8.17 10.59 -5.54
N TYR A 104 -8.56 11.00 -4.34
CA TYR A 104 -9.02 12.36 -4.03
C TYR A 104 -7.95 13.18 -3.30
N ILE A 105 -6.68 13.01 -3.68
CA ILE A 105 -5.55 13.65 -3.00
C ILE A 105 -5.68 15.17 -3.15
N ARG A 106 -5.89 15.85 -2.03
CA ARG A 106 -5.96 17.32 -1.93
C ARG A 106 -4.66 17.90 -1.41
N THR A 107 -3.94 17.14 -0.61
CA THR A 107 -2.73 17.59 0.08
C THR A 107 -1.64 16.53 -0.04
N VAL A 108 -0.45 16.97 -0.43
CA VAL A 108 0.79 16.20 -0.35
C VAL A 108 1.73 17.02 0.50
N ALA A 109 2.21 16.45 1.62
CA ALA A 109 3.12 17.18 2.50
C ALA A 109 4.51 17.36 1.85
N ASP A 110 5.20 18.43 2.20
CA ASP A 110 6.54 18.69 1.69
C ASP A 110 7.50 17.54 2.02
N GLY A 111 8.37 17.21 1.06
CA GLY A 111 9.31 16.10 1.22
C GLY A 111 8.70 14.70 1.14
N THR A 112 7.38 14.54 0.89
CA THR A 112 6.73 13.22 0.76
C THR A 112 7.47 12.27 -0.19
N PHE A 113 8.05 12.81 -1.27
CA PHE A 113 8.77 12.01 -2.27
C PHE A 113 10.29 12.21 -2.27
N SER A 114 10.86 13.02 -1.37
CA SER A 114 12.28 13.41 -1.42
C SER A 114 13.24 12.22 -1.25
N ARG A 115 12.78 11.15 -0.60
CA ARG A 115 13.57 9.95 -0.35
C ARG A 115 13.60 8.96 -1.53
N PHE A 116 12.69 9.07 -2.50
CA PHE A 116 12.60 8.08 -3.58
C PHE A 116 13.54 8.41 -4.73
N THR A 117 14.82 8.07 -4.55
CA THR A 117 15.90 8.39 -5.50
C THR A 117 15.85 7.58 -6.81
N TYR A 118 15.13 6.45 -6.84
CA TYR A 118 14.96 5.60 -8.03
C TYR A 118 13.53 5.60 -8.59
N LEU A 119 12.69 6.55 -8.17
CA LEU A 119 11.31 6.62 -8.66
C LEU A 119 11.29 6.90 -10.16
N ARG A 120 10.68 5.99 -10.92
CA ARG A 120 10.56 6.09 -12.39
C ARG A 120 9.15 6.47 -12.82
N ARG A 121 8.15 6.18 -11.99
CA ARG A 121 6.73 6.47 -12.24
C ARG A 121 6.02 6.88 -10.95
N LEU A 122 5.34 8.01 -11.02
CA LEU A 122 4.50 8.60 -9.98
C LEU A 122 3.09 8.87 -10.55
#